data_AF-A0A2X3EUD8-F1
#
_entry.id   AF-A0A2X3EUD8-F1
#
_cell.length_a   1.000
_cell.length_b   1.000
_cell.length_c   1.000
_cell.angle_alpha   90.00
_cell.angle_beta   90.00
_cell.angle_gamma   90.00
#
_symmetry.space_group_name_H-M   'P 1'
#
loop_
_entity.id
_entity.type
_entity.pdbx_description
1 polymer ?
#
loop_
_entity_poly.entity_id
_entity_poly.type
_entity_poly.pdbx_seq_one_letter_code
_entity_poly.pdbx_strand_id
1 'polypeptide(L)' 'MMILKTSQHPGEAKAFIDYVLSPEGQAKVADAWLMPARRDVAAKRPLLDALKVLPTTSEGSSERGAVLARFSQLYAQ' A
#
# COMPACT_ATOMS: atom_id res chain seq x y z
N MET A 1 -5.32 1.85 2.61
CA MET A 1 -6.10 1.01 3.55
C MET A 1 -7.58 1.17 3.24
N MET A 2 -8.39 0.16 3.51
CA MET A 2 -9.85 0.21 3.27
C MET A 2 -10.59 -0.33 4.50
N ILE A 3 -11.77 0.21 4.77
CA ILE A 3 -12.70 -0.32 5.77
C ILE A 3 -13.77 -1.12 5.02
N LEU A 4 -14.04 -2.35 5.48
CA LEU A 4 -15.11 -3.16 4.91
C LEU A 4 -16.46 -2.49 5.17
N LYS A 5 -17.30 -2.41 4.13
CA LYS A 5 -18.66 -1.86 4.25
C LYS A 5 -19.52 -2.61 5.27
N THR A 6 -19.21 -3.88 5.49
CA THR A 6 -19.88 -4.79 6.43
C THR A 6 -19.23 -4.81 7.82
N SER A 7 -18.34 -3.85 8.13
CA SER A 7 -17.70 -3.79 9.45
C SER A 7 -18.75 -3.60 10.54
N GLN A 8 -18.70 -4.44 11.58
CA GLN A 8 -19.52 -4.31 12.78
C GLN A 8 -19.09 -3.14 13.67
N HIS A 9 -17.86 -2.63 13.46
CA HIS A 9 -17.21 -1.60 14.26
C HIS A 9 -16.56 -0.54 13.33
N PRO A 10 -17.37 0.24 12.59
CA PRO A 10 -16.83 1.18 11.59
C PRO A 10 -16.10 2.36 12.25
N GLY A 11 -16.52 2.79 13.44
CA GLY A 11 -15.88 3.89 14.17
C GLY A 11 -14.47 3.53 14.64
N GLU A 12 -14.32 2.36 15.24
CA GLU A 12 -13.05 1.82 15.70
C GLU A 12 -12.13 1.50 14.53
N ALA A 13 -12.67 0.97 13.43
CA ALA A 13 -11.90 0.76 12.20
C ALA A 13 -11.35 2.08 11.64
N LYS A 14 -12.14 3.17 11.69
CA LYS A 14 -11.66 4.50 11.30
C LYS A 14 -10.57 4.99 12.24
N ALA A 15 -10.80 4.93 13.55
CA ALA A 15 -9.81 5.35 14.55
C ALA A 15 -8.49 4.57 14.42
N PHE A 16 -8.56 3.27 14.10
CA PHE A 16 -7.40 2.44 13.82
C PHE A 16 -6.62 2.93 12.59
N ILE A 17 -7.30 3.19 11.46
CA ILE A 17 -6.64 3.73 10.27
C ILE A 17 -6.03 5.10 10.56
N ASP A 18 -6.74 5.97 11.27
CA ASP A 18 -6.25 7.29 11.67
C ASP A 18 -4.97 7.17 12.52
N TYR A 19 -4.93 6.22 13.46
CA TYR A 19 -3.73 5.94 14.26
C TYR A 19 -2.58 5.36 13.42
N VAL A 20 -2.84 4.39 12.56
CA VAL A 20 -1.80 3.80 11.68
C VAL A 20 -1.19 4.86 10.76
N LEU A 21 -1.99 5.82 10.29
CA LEU A 21 -1.54 6.95 9.45
C LEU A 21 -1.09 8.19 10.25
N SER A 22 -1.11 8.14 11.58
CA SER A 22 -0.60 9.21 12.43
C SER A 22 0.93 9.30 12.36
N PRO A 23 1.55 10.41 12.83
CA PRO A 23 3.01 10.50 12.89
C PRO A 23 3.63 9.37 13.73
N GLU A 24 2.99 9.02 14.84
CA GLU A 24 3.45 7.95 15.74
C GLU A 24 3.41 6.58 15.08
N GLY A 25 2.28 6.23 14.45
CA GLY A 25 2.13 4.95 13.75
C GLY A 25 3.14 4.81 12.60
N GLN A 26 3.37 5.89 11.88
CA GLN A 26 4.32 5.93 10.77
C GLN A 26 5.79 5.90 11.23
N ALA A 27 6.11 6.48 12.38
CA ALA A 27 7.45 6.34 12.98
C ALA A 27 7.77 4.87 13.30
N LYS A 28 6.79 4.10 13.80
CA LYS A 28 6.96 2.66 14.05
C LYS A 28 7.24 1.87 12.77
N VAL A 29 6.60 2.26 11.65
CA VAL A 29 6.88 1.69 10.32
C VAL A 29 8.32 1.97 9.88
N ALA A 30 8.80 3.20 10.05
CA ALA A 30 10.19 3.56 9.75
C ALA A 30 11.19 2.77 10.64
N ASP A 31 10.86 2.59 11.91
CA ASP A 31 11.68 1.84 12.86
C ASP A 31 11.80 0.36 12.49
N ALA A 32 10.73 -0.21 11.95
CA ALA A 32 10.71 -1.56 11.38
C ALA A 32 11.41 -1.67 10.01
N TRP A 33 12.16 -0.65 9.58
CA TRP A 33 12.86 -0.60 8.30
C TRP A 33 11.95 -0.68 7.06
N LEU A 34 10.66 -0.37 7.24
CA LEU A 34 9.70 -0.23 6.15
C LEU A 34 9.65 1.23 5.67
N MET A 35 8.94 1.46 4.57
CA MET A 35 8.70 2.81 4.06
C MET A 35 7.42 3.37 4.68
N PRO A 36 7.49 4.50 5.39
CA PRO A 36 6.29 5.22 5.80
C PRO A 36 5.47 5.64 4.57
N ALA A 37 4.15 5.61 4.70
CA ALA A 37 3.23 6.17 3.72
C ALA A 37 3.22 7.71 3.74
N ARG A 38 3.64 8.30 4.87
CA ARG A 38 3.77 9.74 5.07
C ARG A 38 5.11 10.24 4.55
N ARG A 39 5.07 11.35 3.80
CA ARG A 39 6.29 12.01 3.28
C ARG A 39 7.03 12.84 4.31
N ASP A 40 6.34 13.27 5.37
CA ASP A 40 6.89 14.06 6.47
C ASP A 40 7.53 13.23 7.58
N VAL A 41 7.54 11.89 7.44
CA VAL A 41 8.19 10.98 8.38
C VAL A 41 9.44 10.40 7.74
N ALA A 42 10.60 10.64 8.37
CA ALA A 42 11.88 10.14 7.87
C ALA A 42 11.94 8.61 7.94
N ALA A 43 12.52 8.00 6.89
CA ALA A 43 12.76 6.56 6.84
C ALA A 43 14.24 6.24 7.02
N LYS A 44 14.54 5.03 7.49
CA LYS A 44 15.92 4.52 7.67
C LYS A 44 16.51 3.93 6.38
N ARG A 45 15.74 3.94 5.29
CA ARG A 45 16.10 3.40 3.96
C ARG A 45 15.80 4.42 2.87
N PRO A 46 16.46 4.34 1.70
CA PRO A 46 16.07 5.12 0.52
C PRO A 46 14.58 4.92 0.20
N LEU A 47 13.87 6.03 0.02
CA LEU A 47 12.46 6.07 -0.37
C LEU A 47 12.30 6.01 -1.89
N LEU A 48 11.07 5.88 -2.38
CA LEU A 48 10.77 5.81 -3.82
C LEU A 48 11.28 7.03 -4.59
N ASP A 49 11.35 8.20 -3.95
CA ASP A 49 11.85 9.44 -4.55
C ASP A 49 13.35 9.36 -4.93
N ALA A 50 14.09 8.41 -4.33
CA ALA A 50 15.48 8.13 -4.67
C ALA A 50 15.61 7.15 -5.86
N LEU A 51 14.50 6.60 -6.37
CA LEU A 51 14.48 5.60 -7.44
C LEU A 51 13.91 6.18 -8.73
N LYS A 52 14.44 5.73 -9.87
CA LYS A 52 13.83 5.98 -11.18
C LYS A 52 12.66 5.02 -11.38
N VAL A 53 11.47 5.44 -10.99
CA VAL A 53 10.25 4.62 -11.11
C VAL A 53 9.67 4.74 -12.52
N LEU A 54 9.20 3.61 -13.08
CA LEU A 54 8.44 3.60 -14.33
C LEU A 54 7.07 4.25 -14.10
N PRO A 55 6.56 5.07 -15.04
CA PRO A 55 5.24 5.65 -14.90
C PRO A 55 4.18 4.55 -14.93
N THR A 56 3.40 4.43 -13.86
CA THR A 56 2.27 3.50 -13.77
C THR A 56 0.98 4.30 -13.60
N THR A 57 -0.02 4.04 -14.42
CA THR A 57 -1.38 4.54 -14.19
C THR A 57 -2.06 3.65 -13.15
N SER A 58 -2.34 4.20 -11.96
CA SER A 58 -3.05 3.48 -10.90
C SER A 58 -4.57 3.52 -11.11
N GLU A 59 -5.03 3.36 -12.35
CA GLU A 59 -6.43 3.04 -12.58
C GLU A 59 -6.58 1.57 -12.25
N GLY A 60 -7.25 1.27 -11.13
CA GLY A 60 -7.44 -0.08 -10.61
C GLY A 60 -7.89 -1.02 -11.72
N SER A 61 -6.94 -1.78 -12.25
CA SER A 61 -7.10 -2.45 -13.52
C SER A 61 -8.13 -3.57 -13.42
N SER A 62 -9.25 -3.36 -14.11
CA SER A 62 -10.22 -4.39 -14.48
C SER A 62 -9.59 -5.55 -15.27
N GLU A 63 -8.31 -5.44 -15.65
CA GLU A 63 -7.59 -6.38 -16.49
C GLU A 63 -6.76 -7.41 -15.70
N ARG A 64 -6.74 -7.36 -14.36
CA ARG A 64 -5.98 -8.35 -13.55
C ARG A 64 -6.27 -9.79 -13.99
N GLY A 65 -7.54 -10.12 -14.24
CA GLY A 65 -7.94 -11.45 -14.72
C GLY A 65 -7.34 -11.80 -16.09
N ALA A 66 -7.39 -10.86 -17.04
CA ALA A 66 -6.86 -11.05 -18.39
C ALA A 66 -5.33 -11.21 -18.40
N VAL A 67 -4.62 -10.41 -17.58
CA VAL A 67 -3.16 -10.51 -17.44
C VAL A 67 -2.75 -11.88 -16.88
N LEU A 68 -3.45 -12.35 -15.84
CA LEU A 68 -3.17 -13.66 -15.24
C LEU A 68 -3.47 -14.81 -16.21
N ALA A 69 -4.60 -14.74 -16.94
CA ALA A 69 -4.94 -15.75 -17.94
C ALA A 69 -3.88 -15.85 -19.04
N ARG A 70 -3.43 -14.71 -19.57
CA ARG A 70 -2.36 -14.66 -20.57
C ARG A 70 -1.05 -15.23 -20.03
N PHE A 71 -0.68 -14.89 -18.80
CA PHE A 71 0.54 -15.40 -18.18
C PHE A 71 0.50 -16.93 -18.07
N SER A 72 -0.59 -17.50 -17.53
CA SER A 72 -0.73 -18.95 -17.41
C SER A 72 -0.69 -19.64 -18.77
N GLN A 73 -1.33 -19.08 -19.80
CA GLN A 73 -1.30 -19.66 -21.15
C GLN A 73 0.12 -19.73 -21.74
N LEU A 74 0.97 -18.74 -21.44
CA LEU A 74 2.33 -18.67 -21.98
C LEU A 74 3.33 -19.54 -21.21
N TYR A 75 3.07 -19.83 -19.93
CA TYR A 75 4.11 -20.35 -19.03
C TYR A 75 3.70 -21.55 -18.15
N ALA A 76 2.45 -22.01 -18.16
CA ALA A 76 2.06 -23.23 -17.45
C ALA A 76 2.45 -24.46 -18.27
N GLN A 77 3.57 -25.08 -17.92
CA GLN A 77 3.92 -26.45 -18.36
C GLN A 77 3.25 -27.48 -17.45
#